data_AF-A0A4R0G8B4-F1
#
_entry.id   AF-A0A4R0G8B4-F1
#
_cell.length_a   1.000
_cell.length_b   1.000
_cell.length_c   1.000
_cell.angle_alpha   90.00
_cell.angle_beta   90.00
_cell.angle_gamma   90.00
#
_symmetry.space_group_name_H-M   'P 1'
#
loop_
_entity.id
_entity.type
_entity.pdbx_description
1 polymer ?
#
loop_
_entity_poly.entity_id
_entity_poly.type
_entity_poly.pdbx_seq_one_letter_code
_entity_poly.pdbx_strand_id
1 'polypeptide(L)'
;MGDHDRTEQTLTLLARRGAYEVLLAMHTSGGTASYTRIAAASPRPTTLLRALAAEGFVTIPSGGTLDDEPHGETRFRLTAKGEAIIGHLLRLRQWLASRAPAANHSTIHSTKTGMA
;
A
#
# COMPACT_ATOMS: atom_id res chain seq x y z
N MET A 1 19.87 -14.62 12.80
CA MET A 1 19.09 -14.11 11.65
C MET A 1 19.49 -12.65 11.48
N GLY A 2 20.09 -12.31 10.34
CA GLY A 2 20.75 -11.01 10.15
C GLY A 2 19.76 -9.90 9.81
N ASP A 3 20.20 -8.65 9.94
CA ASP A 3 19.40 -7.47 9.55
C ASP A 3 19.02 -7.48 8.06
N HIS A 4 19.84 -8.13 7.23
CA HIS A 4 19.56 -8.34 5.82
C HIS A 4 18.33 -9.22 5.58
N ASP A 5 18.30 -10.41 6.20
CA ASP A 5 17.18 -11.36 6.09
C ASP A 5 15.84 -10.71 6.51
N ARG A 6 15.89 -9.90 7.58
CA ARG A 6 14.72 -9.18 8.08
C ARG A 6 14.23 -8.10 7.11
N THR A 7 15.17 -7.41 6.47
CA THR A 7 14.85 -6.39 5.46
C THR A 7 14.25 -7.03 4.22
N GLU A 8 14.85 -8.12 3.73
CA GLU A 8 14.34 -8.86 2.57
C GLU A 8 12.93 -9.41 2.82
N GLN A 9 12.69 -9.97 4.01
CA GLN A 9 11.37 -10.43 4.43
C GLN A 9 10.33 -9.30 4.41
N THR A 10 10.68 -8.13 4.94
CA THR A 10 9.80 -6.96 4.92
C THR A 10 9.48 -6.51 3.50
N LEU A 11 10.50 -6.40 2.64
CA LEU A 11 10.31 -6.01 1.24
C LEU A 11 9.47 -7.03 0.48
N THR A 12 9.70 -8.32 0.70
CA THR A 12 8.91 -9.41 0.12
C THR A 12 7.45 -9.30 0.52
N LEU A 13 7.15 -9.01 1.80
CA LEU A 13 5.78 -8.77 2.25
C LEU A 13 5.14 -7.56 1.57
N LEU A 14 5.85 -6.43 1.50
CA LEU A 14 5.35 -5.20 0.89
C LEU A 14 5.15 -5.32 -0.64
N ALA A 15 5.89 -6.21 -1.30
CA ALA A 15 5.73 -6.53 -2.71
C ALA A 15 4.51 -7.43 -2.99
N ARG A 16 3.88 -8.02 -1.96
CA ARG A 16 2.68 -8.85 -2.16
C ARG A 16 1.53 -7.98 -2.66
N ARG A 17 0.79 -8.52 -3.64
CA ARG A 17 -0.41 -7.88 -4.19
C ARG A 17 -1.39 -7.50 -3.08
N GLY A 18 -1.81 -6.23 -3.06
CA GLY A 18 -2.72 -5.68 -2.07
C GLY A 18 -2.05 -5.11 -0.82
N ALA A 19 -0.75 -5.35 -0.58
CA ALA A 19 -0.09 -4.85 0.64
C ALA A 19 -0.06 -3.32 0.68
N TYR A 20 0.37 -2.69 -0.42
CA TYR A 20 0.37 -1.24 -0.54
C TYR A 20 -1.04 -0.66 -0.49
N GLU A 21 -2.00 -1.27 -1.19
CA GLU A 21 -3.39 -0.82 -1.25
C GLU A 21 -4.07 -0.88 0.12
N VAL A 22 -3.82 -1.94 0.90
CA VAL A 22 -4.32 -2.07 2.26
C VAL A 22 -3.73 -1.01 3.18
N LEU A 23 -2.40 -0.85 3.19
CA LEU A 23 -1.74 0.18 4.00
C LEU A 23 -2.20 1.59 3.62
N LEU A 24 -2.37 1.86 2.32
CA LEU A 24 -2.90 3.12 1.81
C LEU A 24 -4.36 3.35 2.24
N ALA A 25 -5.21 2.32 2.12
CA ALA A 25 -6.62 2.41 2.52
C ALA A 25 -6.77 2.71 4.02
N MET A 26 -5.89 2.15 4.85
CA MET A 26 -5.84 2.45 6.28
C MET A 26 -5.33 3.87 6.54
N HIS A 27 -4.21 4.25 5.93
CA HIS A 27 -3.60 5.58 6.11
C HIS A 27 -4.56 6.71 5.73
N THR A 28 -5.22 6.59 4.56
CA THR A 28 -6.23 7.56 4.10
C THR A 28 -7.48 7.62 4.97
N SER A 29 -7.69 6.63 5.85
CA SER A 29 -8.79 6.55 6.80
C SER A 29 -8.36 6.90 8.24
N GLY A 30 -7.30 7.70 8.39
CA GLY A 30 -6.77 8.11 9.70
C GLY A 30 -6.08 6.96 10.46
N GLY A 31 -5.50 6.01 9.72
CA GLY A 31 -4.77 4.87 10.27
C GLY A 31 -5.65 3.69 10.69
N THR A 32 -6.96 3.70 10.42
CA THR A 32 -7.89 2.62 10.79
C THR A 32 -8.76 2.18 9.63
N ALA A 33 -8.98 0.88 9.43
CA ALA A 33 -9.93 0.37 8.43
C ALA A 33 -10.68 -0.88 8.92
N SER A 34 -11.92 -1.08 8.45
CA SER A 34 -12.67 -2.31 8.69
C SER A 34 -12.20 -3.44 7.76
N TYR A 35 -12.43 -4.69 8.17
CA TYR A 35 -12.09 -5.86 7.38
C TYR A 35 -12.77 -5.84 6.00
N THR A 36 -14.04 -5.43 5.89
CA THR A 36 -14.74 -5.28 4.61
C THR A 36 -14.01 -4.34 3.66
N ARG A 37 -13.50 -3.21 4.16
CA ARG A 37 -12.74 -2.25 3.35
C ARG A 37 -11.39 -2.84 2.91
N ILE A 38 -10.76 -3.62 3.78
CA ILE A 38 -9.49 -4.31 3.49
C ILE A 38 -9.68 -5.43 2.46
N ALA A 39 -10.78 -6.18 2.57
CA ALA A 39 -11.14 -7.25 1.63
C ALA A 39 -11.40 -6.72 0.21
N ALA A 40 -11.90 -5.50 0.08
CA ALA A 40 -12.02 -4.85 -1.23
C ALA A 40 -10.66 -4.54 -1.88
N ALA A 41 -9.58 -4.40 -1.10
CA ALA A 41 -8.25 -4.02 -1.56
C ALA A 41 -7.32 -5.22 -1.83
N SER A 42 -7.65 -6.41 -1.34
CA SER A 42 -6.80 -7.60 -1.48
C SER A 42 -7.62 -8.87 -1.71
N PRO A 43 -7.23 -9.75 -2.64
CA PRO A 43 -7.92 -11.03 -2.86
C PRO A 43 -7.66 -12.06 -1.75
N ARG A 44 -6.69 -11.82 -0.84
CA ARG A 44 -6.39 -12.70 0.31
C ARG A 44 -6.18 -11.86 1.59
N PRO A 45 -7.23 -11.16 2.05
CA PRO A 45 -7.11 -10.13 3.08
C PRO A 45 -6.66 -10.70 4.43
N THR A 46 -7.18 -11.84 4.88
CA THR A 46 -6.78 -12.46 6.17
C THR A 46 -5.30 -12.85 6.19
N THR A 47 -4.83 -13.54 5.15
CA THR A 47 -3.42 -13.94 5.07
C THR A 47 -2.47 -12.75 5.03
N LEU A 48 -2.86 -11.69 4.32
CA LEU A 48 -2.08 -10.46 4.25
C LEU A 48 -2.06 -9.72 5.59
N LEU A 49 -3.21 -9.57 6.24
CA LEU A 49 -3.30 -8.93 7.56
C LEU A 49 -2.50 -9.68 8.60
N ARG A 50 -2.51 -11.02 8.59
CA ARG A 50 -1.70 -11.84 9.50
C ARG A 50 -0.21 -11.57 9.31
N ALA A 51 0.24 -11.50 8.06
CA ALA A 51 1.63 -11.19 7.77
C ALA A 51 2.01 -9.75 8.15
N LEU A 52 1.14 -8.77 7.88
CA LEU A 52 1.35 -7.38 8.30
C LEU A 52 1.37 -7.24 9.83
N ALA A 53 0.53 -7.99 10.54
CA ALA A 53 0.49 -8.01 12.00
C ALA A 53 1.72 -8.69 12.59
N ALA A 54 2.19 -9.79 11.99
CA ALA A 54 3.42 -10.46 12.38
C ALA A 54 4.66 -9.56 12.22
N GLU A 55 4.67 -8.71 11.17
CA GLU A 55 5.67 -7.66 11.02
C GLU A 55 5.42 -6.42 11.89
N GLY A 56 4.34 -6.38 12.67
CA GLY A 56 4.00 -5.27 13.55
C GLY A 56 3.57 -4.01 12.83
N PHE A 57 3.12 -4.09 11.57
CA PHE A 57 2.59 -2.93 10.83
C PHE A 57 1.14 -2.63 11.18
N VAL A 58 0.36 -3.65 11.54
CA VAL A 58 -1.06 -3.51 11.90
C VAL A 58 -1.37 -4.22 13.20
N THR A 59 -2.43 -3.79 13.88
CA THR A 59 -2.94 -4.40 15.12
C THR A 59 -4.46 -4.49 15.08
N ILE A 60 -5.00 -5.45 15.84
CA ILE A 60 -6.43 -5.53 16.15
C ILE A 60 -6.64 -4.91 17.54
N PRO A 61 -7.35 -3.79 17.67
CA PRO A 61 -7.55 -3.13 18.96
C PRO A 61 -8.32 -3.97 19.98
N SER A 62 -9.19 -4.87 19.52
CA SER A 62 -10.07 -5.71 20.36
C SER A 62 -9.41 -6.98 20.91
N GLY A 63 -8.11 -7.21 20.69
CA GLY A 63 -7.38 -8.33 21.30
C GLY A 63 -7.73 -9.72 20.76
N GLY A 64 -8.35 -9.81 19.56
CA GLY A 64 -8.64 -11.07 18.89
C GLY A 64 -7.44 -11.67 18.16
N THR A 65 -7.49 -12.97 17.88
CA THR A 65 -6.52 -13.62 17.00
C THR A 65 -6.94 -13.49 15.54
N LEU A 66 -5.96 -13.55 14.63
CA LEU A 66 -6.19 -13.62 13.19
C LEU A 66 -6.23 -15.08 12.70
N ASP A 67 -6.50 -16.04 13.60
CA ASP A 67 -6.53 -17.46 13.25
C ASP A 67 -7.75 -17.77 12.38
N ASP A 68 -8.89 -17.19 12.74
CA ASP A 68 -10.14 -17.22 11.99
C ASP A 68 -10.31 -15.98 11.09
N GLU A 69 -11.26 -16.07 10.16
CA GLU A 69 -11.62 -14.94 9.32
C GLU A 69 -12.32 -13.84 10.16
N PRO A 70 -11.81 -12.60 10.15
CA PRO A 70 -12.43 -11.51 10.90
C PRO A 70 -13.82 -11.18 10.38
N HIS A 71 -14.74 -10.81 11.28
CA HIS A 71 -16.00 -10.19 10.88
C HIS A 71 -15.75 -8.91 10.07
N GLY A 72 -16.64 -8.61 9.12
CA GLY A 72 -16.52 -7.44 8.23
C GLY A 72 -16.29 -6.09 8.94
N GLU A 73 -16.94 -5.89 10.09
CA GLU A 73 -16.81 -4.68 10.90
C GLU A 73 -15.58 -4.64 11.82
N THR A 74 -14.80 -5.73 11.89
CA THR A 74 -13.57 -5.79 12.68
C THR A 74 -12.61 -4.72 12.18
N ARG A 75 -12.22 -3.81 13.08
CA ARG A 75 -11.32 -2.71 12.75
C ARG A 75 -9.87 -3.10 13.01
N PHE A 76 -9.02 -2.72 12.07
CA PHE A 76 -7.57 -2.82 12.14
C PHE A 76 -6.97 -1.43 12.22
N ARG A 77 -5.87 -1.31 12.95
CA ARG A 77 -5.16 -0.03 13.11
C ARG A 77 -3.70 -0.15 12.71
N LEU A 78 -3.19 0.86 12.00
CA LEU A 78 -1.76 1.03 11.75
C LEU A 78 -1.04 1.26 13.08
N THR A 79 0.09 0.57 13.26
CA THR A 79 1.02 0.91 14.34
C THR A 79 1.87 2.11 13.94
N ALA A 80 2.69 2.62 14.86
CA ALA A 80 3.72 3.61 14.51
C ALA A 80 4.67 3.09 13.40
N LYS A 81 5.02 1.80 13.41
CA LYS A 81 5.80 1.16 12.36
C LYS A 81 5.03 1.12 11.03
N GLY A 82 3.73 0.82 11.09
CA GLY A 82 2.81 0.85 9.96
C GLY A 82 2.71 2.23 9.30
N GLU A 83 2.53 3.28 10.09
CA GLU A 83 2.49 4.66 9.60
C GLU A 83 3.82 5.11 8.98
N ALA A 84 4.94 4.74 9.61
CA ALA A 84 6.25 5.04 9.06
C ALA A 84 6.46 4.38 7.69
N ILE A 85 6.17 3.07 7.56
CA ILE A 85 6.41 2.35 6.31
C ILE A 85 5.53 2.88 5.17
N ILE A 86 4.26 3.17 5.40
CA ILE A 86 3.40 3.75 4.36
C ILE A 86 3.87 5.14 3.96
N GLY A 87 4.35 5.97 4.90
CA GLY A 87 4.99 7.25 4.60
C GLY A 87 6.24 7.13 3.73
N HIS A 88 7.05 6.08 3.92
CA HIS A 88 8.17 5.77 3.03
C HIS A 88 7.71 5.36 1.63
N LEU A 89 6.70 4.50 1.53
CA LEU A 89 6.14 4.05 0.25
C LEU A 89 5.52 5.21 -0.55
N LEU A 90 4.82 6.13 0.11
CA LEU A 90 4.26 7.33 -0.52
C LEU A 90 5.36 8.23 -1.09
N ARG A 91 6.44 8.46 -0.34
CA ARG A 91 7.60 9.23 -0.83
C ARG A 91 8.29 8.55 -2.01
N LEU A 92 8.45 7.23 -1.95
CA LEU A 92 9.01 6.44 -3.06
C LEU A 92 8.14 6.58 -4.32
N ARG A 93 6.82 6.50 -4.17
CA ARG A 93 5.87 6.69 -5.28
C ARG A 93 5.95 8.10 -5.87
N GLN A 94 6.02 9.13 -5.03
CA GLN A 94 6.16 10.51 -5.49
C GLN A 94 7.48 10.73 -6.25
N TRP A 95 8.56 10.16 -5.73
CA TRP A 95 9.86 10.19 -6.39
C TRP A 95 9.84 9.47 -7.74
N LEU A 96 9.20 8.31 -7.84
CA LEU A 96 9.02 7.60 -9.13
C LEU A 96 8.20 8.45 -10.11
N ALA A 97 7.11 9.07 -9.65
CA ALA A 97 6.28 9.94 -10.48
C ALA A 97 7.05 11.17 -10.99
N SER A 98 7.95 11.74 -10.18
CA SER A 98 8.80 12.88 -10.59
C SER A 98 9.84 12.53 -11.67
N ARG A 99 10.10 11.24 -11.88
CA ARG A 99 11.08 10.72 -12.85
C ARG A 99 10.43 10.10 -14.08
N ALA A 100 9.11 9.93 -14.07
CA ALA A 100 8.41 9.47 -15.26
C ALA A 100 8.57 10.56 -16.34
N PRO A 101 9.06 10.22 -17.54
CA PRO A 101 9.10 11.19 -18.63
C PRO A 101 7.68 11.69 -18.84
N ALA A 102 7.50 13.01 -18.83
CA ALA A 102 6.24 13.64 -19.17
C ALA A 102 5.81 13.05 -20.51
N ALA A 103 4.68 12.34 -20.55
CA ALA A 103 4.11 11.86 -21.79
C ALA A 103 4.02 13.07 -22.74
N ASN A 104 4.81 13.01 -23.81
CA ASN A 104 5.14 14.14 -24.67
C ASN A 104 3.91 14.96 -25.07
N HIS A 105 3.86 16.22 -24.64
CA HIS A 105 3.03 17.22 -25.29
C HIS A 105 3.79 17.82 -26.50
N SER A 106 4.19 16.96 -27.44
CA SER A 106 4.63 17.42 -28.77
C SER A 106 3.38 17.64 -29.62
N THR A 107 2.74 18.78 -29.40
CA THR A 107 1.85 19.37 -30.41
C THR A 107 2.75 19.86 -31.53
N ILE A 108 3.03 18.99 -32.51
CA ILE A 108 3.64 19.42 -33.77
C ILE A 108 2.59 20.30 -34.46
N HIS A 109 2.76 21.61 -34.33
CA HIS A 109 2.05 22.57 -35.16
C HIS A 109 2.38 22.28 -36.62
N SER A 110 1.39 21.79 -37.35
CA SER A 110 1.42 21.64 -38.80
C SER A 110 1.49 23.04 -39.42
N THR A 111 2.68 23.46 -39.84
CA THR A 111 2.88 24.70 -40.61
C THR A 111 2.83 24.41 -42.10
N LYS A 112 1.83 25.00 -42.79
CA LYS A 112 1.77 25.49 -44.19
C LYS A 112 2.20 24.51 -45.31
N THR A 113 1.48 24.43 -46.43
CA THR A 113 1.55 25.47 -47.46
C THR A 113 0.40 25.31 -48.45
N GLY A 114 -0.48 26.31 -48.51
CA GLY A 114 -1.23 26.62 -49.72
C GLY A 114 -0.45 27.70 -50.48
N MET A 115 -0.22 27.48 -51.77
CA MET A 115 -0.05 28.55 -52.75
C MET A 115 -0.61 28.03 -54.07
N ALA A 116 -1.66 28.73 -54.51
CA ALA A 116 -2.12 28.76 -55.90
C ALA A 116 -1.16 29.62 -56.74
#